data_AF-A0A397ESC9-F1
#
_entry.id   AF-A0A397ESC9-F1
#
_cell.length_a   1.000
_cell.length_b   1.000
_cell.length_c   1.000
_cell.angle_alpha   90.00
_cell.angle_beta   90.00
_cell.angle_gamma   90.00
#
_symmetry.space_group_name_H-M   'P 1'
#
loop_
_entity.id
_entity.type
_entity.pdbx_description
1 polymer ?
#
loop_
_entity_poly.entity_id
_entity_poly.type
_entity_poly.pdbx_seq_one_letter_code
_entity_poly.pdbx_strand_id
1 'polypeptide(L)'
;MCATVFGSLTYLSLTKTNMANDFWWANYNASREHVFIARMYNRETVLRPEANSIALDDHIFVDDTNYSSVLATAVGVSMPSLCVSQIKLADATKLEAVTSLESTVTSELDEVAVWHTHNISTFDTDWQNYKSIGIIDTYNIQNAFGFSYPMTLKHTNGTFQLNAQTSMKMYWAFASDLWAVTDPSTFNFGKSLVRQMGQFAFANVSMEQVKSGAFATFCDTIGPFGSVDVKHVAVPPSVVRFVLHVKDTMTRLRTKSLSLSAEYSAMYDPSEFCYIPASWFESGQVYGAGGNIMCPESTTWVLEGDFGFSPVRGRLTAVIALNMVVPSVNTTHEGTALCPNVCQALMLDRPLSFLKNSSYFGDNEVWFSTIAALAATAQADVRNVAVEVFQYGTVESTSSNVTFLRHTLFDESLPGFHLISWCLMVEWCLAQREVISLQGDRGTINLLTTNSPDVDSLVNPLEVPVNVASYIRYACLYVTSAIICVAFLSTLYLMANRGYVEGLNMLELNRVAGVVWVGHTLLFVRGLAAISLLSTQVLTLTPVGYQCIPPP
;
A
#
# COMPACT_ATOMS: atom_id res chain seq x y z
N MET A 1 -29.46 22.66 -43.43
CA MET A 1 -28.38 23.60 -43.06
C MET A 1 -28.32 23.85 -41.57
N CYS A 2 -29.33 24.47 -40.93
CA CYS A 2 -29.28 24.76 -39.48
C CYS A 2 -29.02 23.52 -38.61
N ALA A 3 -29.71 22.40 -38.89
CA ALA A 3 -29.49 21.13 -38.16
C ALA A 3 -28.06 20.57 -38.33
N THR A 4 -27.46 20.74 -39.51
CA THR A 4 -26.08 20.32 -39.81
C THR A 4 -25.06 21.16 -39.06
N VAL A 5 -25.24 22.49 -39.07
CA VAL A 5 -24.38 23.42 -38.34
C VAL A 5 -24.51 23.15 -36.84
N PHE A 6 -25.73 23.01 -36.33
CA PHE A 6 -26.00 22.67 -34.94
C PHE A 6 -25.32 21.35 -34.55
N GLY A 7 -25.56 20.26 -35.29
CA GLY A 7 -24.92 18.97 -35.02
C GLY A 7 -23.40 19.01 -35.06
N SER A 8 -22.82 19.81 -35.97
CA SER A 8 -21.36 19.97 -36.06
C SER A 8 -20.77 20.77 -34.90
N LEU A 9 -21.49 21.80 -34.42
CA LEU A 9 -21.11 22.57 -33.23
C LEU A 9 -21.25 21.73 -31.95
N THR A 10 -22.33 20.94 -31.83
CA THR A 10 -22.51 20.00 -30.71
C THR A 10 -21.41 18.94 -30.71
N TYR A 11 -21.06 18.38 -31.87
CA TYR A 11 -19.93 17.46 -32.00
C TYR A 11 -18.62 18.09 -31.53
N LEU A 12 -18.30 19.33 -31.97
CA LEU A 12 -17.10 20.02 -31.50
C LEU A 12 -17.12 20.27 -29.99
N SER A 13 -18.28 20.61 -29.42
CA SER A 13 -18.45 20.76 -27.97
C SER A 13 -18.13 19.45 -27.24
N LEU A 14 -18.61 18.31 -27.74
CA LEU A 14 -18.31 16.98 -27.19
C LEU A 14 -16.84 16.61 -27.33
N THR A 15 -16.19 16.92 -28.46
CA THR A 15 -14.74 16.68 -28.62
C THR A 15 -13.92 17.51 -27.64
N LYS A 16 -14.43 18.66 -27.16
CA LYS A 16 -13.68 19.52 -26.27
C LYS A 16 -13.37 18.87 -24.93
N THR A 17 -14.34 18.15 -24.38
CA THR A 17 -14.24 17.49 -23.07
C THR A 17 -13.63 16.10 -23.20
N ASN A 18 -14.06 15.31 -24.19
CA ASN A 18 -13.62 13.93 -24.33
C ASN A 18 -12.20 13.82 -24.91
N MET A 19 -11.81 14.65 -25.88
CA MET A 19 -10.45 14.64 -26.46
C MET A 19 -9.50 15.58 -25.72
N ALA A 20 -9.61 15.66 -24.39
CA ALA A 20 -8.68 16.43 -23.56
C ALA A 20 -7.35 15.67 -23.33
N ASN A 21 -7.36 14.35 -23.49
CA ASN A 21 -6.23 13.44 -23.34
C ASN A 21 -6.29 12.32 -24.39
N ASP A 22 -5.21 11.60 -24.57
CA ASP A 22 -5.05 10.52 -25.57
C ASP A 22 -5.82 9.23 -25.20
N PHE A 23 -6.35 9.14 -23.98
CA PHE A 23 -7.29 8.08 -23.56
C PHE A 23 -8.70 8.31 -24.08
N TRP A 24 -9.01 9.57 -24.42
CA TRP A 24 -10.33 10.06 -24.81
C TRP A 24 -11.37 9.97 -23.69
N TRP A 25 -10.91 10.05 -22.45
CA TRP A 25 -11.74 10.00 -21.26
C TRP A 25 -12.03 11.42 -20.77
N ALA A 26 -13.30 11.81 -20.78
CA ALA A 26 -13.70 13.14 -20.32
C ALA A 26 -13.34 13.37 -18.85
N ASN A 27 -12.76 14.55 -18.58
CA ASN A 27 -12.42 15.03 -17.24
C ASN A 27 -11.44 14.14 -16.46
N TYR A 28 -10.75 13.19 -17.12
CA TYR A 28 -9.72 12.40 -16.46
C TYR A 28 -8.53 13.29 -16.08
N ASN A 29 -8.20 13.31 -14.80
CA ASN A 29 -7.14 14.14 -14.24
C ASN A 29 -6.13 13.27 -13.48
N ALA A 30 -4.85 13.49 -13.75
CA ALA A 30 -3.74 12.87 -13.07
C ALA A 30 -3.84 13.04 -11.54
N SER A 31 -4.19 14.24 -11.06
CA SER A 31 -4.25 14.56 -9.63
C SER A 31 -5.51 14.05 -8.92
N ARG A 32 -6.46 13.42 -9.65
CA ARG A 32 -7.75 12.99 -9.11
C ARG A 32 -8.03 11.51 -9.38
N GLU A 33 -8.42 11.16 -10.60
CA GLU A 33 -8.74 9.79 -11.00
C GLU A 33 -7.53 8.86 -10.88
N HIS A 34 -6.38 9.30 -11.40
CA HIS A 34 -5.18 8.48 -11.36
C HIS A 34 -4.64 8.32 -9.92
N VAL A 35 -4.62 9.39 -9.11
CA VAL A 35 -4.27 9.30 -7.67
C VAL A 35 -5.18 8.30 -6.96
N PHE A 36 -6.49 8.31 -7.22
CA PHE A 36 -7.42 7.34 -6.65
C PHE A 36 -7.07 5.91 -7.05
N ILE A 37 -6.84 5.64 -8.34
CA ILE A 37 -6.45 4.30 -8.82
C ILE A 37 -5.15 3.85 -8.16
N ALA A 38 -4.13 4.71 -8.11
CA ALA A 38 -2.84 4.38 -7.52
C ALA A 38 -2.96 4.07 -6.02
N ARG A 39 -3.74 4.85 -5.27
CA ARG A 39 -3.98 4.61 -3.83
C ARG A 39 -4.83 3.37 -3.58
N MET A 40 -5.85 3.14 -4.40
CA MET A 40 -6.65 1.93 -4.35
C MET A 40 -5.75 0.72 -4.59
N TYR A 41 -5.00 0.69 -5.68
CA TYR A 41 -4.07 -0.40 -5.99
C TYR A 41 -3.08 -0.64 -4.84
N ASN A 42 -2.36 0.39 -4.39
CA ASN A 42 -1.35 0.23 -3.34
C ASN A 42 -1.91 -0.29 -2.00
N ARG A 43 -3.18 0.03 -1.66
CA ARG A 43 -3.85 -0.50 -0.46
C ARG A 43 -4.41 -1.90 -0.66
N GLU A 44 -4.90 -2.21 -1.85
CA GLU A 44 -5.52 -3.49 -2.14
C GLU A 44 -4.50 -4.59 -2.41
N THR A 45 -3.38 -4.29 -3.07
CA THR A 45 -2.34 -5.29 -3.40
C THR A 45 -1.79 -5.98 -2.15
N VAL A 46 -1.71 -5.28 -1.01
CA VAL A 46 -1.26 -5.86 0.27
C VAL A 46 -2.22 -6.95 0.76
N LEU A 47 -3.53 -6.75 0.61
CA LEU A 47 -4.56 -7.67 1.10
C LEU A 47 -5.01 -8.68 0.03
N ARG A 48 -4.92 -8.30 -1.24
CA ARG A 48 -5.33 -9.02 -2.43
C ARG A 48 -4.16 -9.07 -3.42
N PRO A 49 -3.08 -9.81 -3.10
CA PRO A 49 -1.93 -9.93 -4.00
C PRO A 49 -2.33 -10.58 -5.33
N GLU A 50 -3.30 -11.49 -5.30
CA GLU A 50 -3.86 -12.14 -6.48
C GLU A 50 -5.34 -11.78 -6.63
N ALA A 51 -5.64 -11.05 -7.69
CA ALA A 51 -7.01 -10.79 -8.10
C ALA A 51 -7.14 -10.97 -9.62
N ASN A 52 -8.24 -11.59 -10.03
CA ASN A 52 -8.63 -11.67 -11.43
C ASN A 52 -9.13 -10.29 -11.90
N SER A 53 -9.95 -10.24 -12.96
CA SER A 53 -10.61 -9.01 -13.39
C SER A 53 -11.39 -8.36 -12.25
N ILE A 54 -10.99 -7.14 -11.88
CA ILE A 54 -11.68 -6.30 -10.90
C ILE A 54 -12.52 -5.27 -11.64
N ALA A 55 -13.76 -5.09 -11.19
CA ALA A 55 -14.61 -3.99 -11.64
C ALA A 55 -14.28 -2.72 -10.82
N LEU A 56 -13.86 -1.63 -11.48
CA LEU A 56 -13.48 -0.38 -10.80
C LEU A 56 -14.67 0.34 -10.14
N ASP A 57 -15.90 0.00 -10.52
CA ASP A 57 -17.15 0.52 -9.97
C ASP A 57 -17.70 -0.31 -8.79
N ASP A 58 -16.97 -1.34 -8.35
CA ASP A 58 -17.37 -2.12 -7.17
C ASP A 58 -17.34 -1.26 -5.90
N HIS A 59 -18.42 -1.33 -5.12
CA HIS A 59 -18.61 -0.62 -3.87
C HIS A 59 -17.64 -1.00 -2.75
N ILE A 60 -16.80 -2.03 -2.93
CA ILE A 60 -15.73 -2.35 -1.97
C ILE A 60 -14.53 -1.38 -2.07
N PHE A 61 -14.36 -0.67 -3.19
CA PHE A 61 -13.26 0.27 -3.39
C PHE A 61 -13.69 1.71 -3.11
N VAL A 62 -13.40 2.18 -1.91
CA VAL A 62 -13.66 3.56 -1.47
C VAL A 62 -12.41 4.11 -0.78
N ASP A 63 -12.11 5.38 -1.01
CA ASP A 63 -11.09 6.12 -0.27
C ASP A 63 -11.73 7.28 0.50
N ASP A 64 -11.36 7.42 1.77
CA ASP A 64 -11.88 8.44 2.69
C ASP A 64 -11.31 9.83 2.43
N THR A 65 -10.40 9.94 1.46
CA THR A 65 -9.72 11.20 1.15
C THR A 65 -10.59 12.12 0.31
N ASN A 66 -10.50 13.42 0.58
CA ASN A 66 -11.19 14.42 -0.19
C ASN A 66 -10.43 14.70 -1.50
N TYR A 67 -11.05 14.38 -2.64
CA TYR A 67 -10.51 14.59 -3.99
C TYR A 67 -11.01 15.88 -4.67
N SER A 68 -11.59 16.81 -3.91
CA SER A 68 -12.09 18.07 -4.46
C SER A 68 -10.96 18.96 -4.99
N SER A 69 -11.20 19.63 -6.12
CA SER A 69 -10.21 20.46 -6.81
C SER A 69 -9.90 21.81 -6.12
N VAL A 70 -10.46 22.06 -4.92
CA VAL A 70 -10.37 23.34 -4.19
C VAL A 70 -9.37 23.27 -3.04
N LEU A 71 -8.72 22.13 -2.83
CA LEU A 71 -7.76 21.94 -1.73
C LEU A 71 -6.47 22.72 -1.94
N ALA A 72 -5.95 23.31 -0.86
CA ALA A 72 -4.66 24.01 -0.85
C ALA A 72 -3.45 23.04 -1.01
N THR A 73 -3.65 21.75 -0.74
CA THR A 73 -2.64 20.70 -0.84
C THR A 73 -3.17 19.60 -1.76
N ALA A 74 -2.37 19.22 -2.77
CA ALA A 74 -2.73 18.14 -3.68
C ALA A 74 -2.73 16.80 -2.94
N VAL A 75 -3.66 15.91 -3.30
CA VAL A 75 -3.70 14.55 -2.75
C VAL A 75 -2.52 13.75 -3.32
N GLY A 76 -1.67 13.25 -2.43
CA GLY A 76 -0.56 12.36 -2.78
C GLY A 76 -0.98 10.90 -2.90
N VAL A 77 -0.22 10.12 -3.67
CA VAL A 77 -0.26 8.67 -3.67
C VAL A 77 0.45 8.18 -2.42
N SER A 78 -0.28 7.48 -1.57
CA SER A 78 0.20 6.96 -0.30
C SER A 78 0.43 5.46 -0.42
N MET A 79 1.59 4.99 0.03
CA MET A 79 2.00 3.59 -0.09
C MET A 79 2.59 3.09 1.23
N PRO A 80 2.17 1.92 1.75
CA PRO A 80 2.84 1.30 2.88
C PRO A 80 4.30 1.02 2.52
N SER A 81 5.24 1.53 3.33
CA SER A 81 6.68 1.38 3.08
C SER A 81 7.13 -0.07 3.02
N LEU A 82 6.44 -0.97 3.73
CA LEU A 82 6.71 -2.41 3.80
C LEU A 82 5.92 -3.22 2.75
N CYS A 83 5.15 -2.58 1.87
CA CYS A 83 4.39 -3.28 0.82
C CYS A 83 5.32 -4.13 -0.07
N VAL A 84 6.52 -3.64 -0.36
CA VAL A 84 7.50 -4.34 -1.20
C VAL A 84 8.03 -5.61 -0.53
N SER A 85 8.26 -5.60 0.79
CA SER A 85 8.71 -6.81 1.51
C SER A 85 7.59 -7.86 1.55
N GLN A 86 6.35 -7.43 1.77
CA GLN A 86 5.18 -8.33 1.77
C GLN A 86 4.89 -8.93 0.39
N ILE A 87 5.02 -8.16 -0.69
CA ILE A 87 4.86 -8.68 -2.06
C ILE A 87 5.92 -9.75 -2.34
N LYS A 88 7.19 -9.52 -1.98
CA LYS A 88 8.24 -10.53 -2.15
C LYS A 88 7.95 -11.83 -1.41
N LEU A 89 7.32 -11.77 -0.24
CA LEU A 89 6.92 -12.97 0.51
C LEU A 89 5.77 -13.73 -0.17
N ALA A 90 4.80 -13.02 -0.75
CA ALA A 90 3.71 -13.63 -1.49
C ALA A 90 4.21 -14.25 -2.81
N ASP A 91 5.03 -13.51 -3.56
CA ASP A 91 5.58 -13.91 -4.85
C ASP A 91 6.80 -14.83 -4.75
N ALA A 92 7.38 -15.07 -3.57
CA ALA A 92 8.43 -16.09 -3.40
C ALA A 92 7.97 -17.50 -3.81
N THR A 93 6.65 -17.73 -3.91
CA THR A 93 6.04 -18.94 -4.46
C THR A 93 5.95 -18.96 -5.99
N LYS A 94 6.15 -17.81 -6.65
CA LYS A 94 6.16 -17.59 -8.09
C LYS A 94 7.46 -16.91 -8.47
N LEU A 95 8.49 -17.72 -8.72
CA LEU A 95 9.76 -17.28 -9.27
C LEU A 95 9.54 -16.67 -10.67
N GLU A 96 9.21 -15.38 -10.74
CA GLU A 96 9.19 -14.61 -11.99
C GLU A 96 10.20 -13.46 -11.94
N ALA A 97 11.25 -13.65 -12.74
CA ALA A 97 12.07 -12.66 -13.44
C ALA A 97 12.64 -11.48 -12.63
N VAL A 98 13.93 -11.59 -12.28
CA VAL A 98 14.77 -10.41 -11.99
C VAL A 98 15.42 -9.94 -13.30
N THR A 99 14.68 -9.23 -14.14
CA THR A 99 15.20 -8.67 -15.40
C THR A 99 16.00 -7.38 -15.20
N SER A 100 17.06 -7.40 -14.40
CA SER A 100 18.03 -6.29 -14.37
C SER A 100 19.45 -6.69 -13.99
N LEU A 101 20.00 -7.68 -14.71
CA LEU A 101 21.45 -7.84 -14.84
C LEU A 101 21.77 -8.16 -16.31
N GLU A 102 22.00 -7.13 -17.13
CA GLU A 102 22.37 -7.23 -18.56
C GLU A 102 23.77 -7.86 -18.81
N SER A 103 24.25 -8.77 -17.95
CA SER A 103 25.55 -9.42 -18.17
C SER A 103 25.69 -10.86 -17.66
N THR A 104 24.60 -11.54 -17.29
CA THR A 104 24.69 -12.95 -16.88
C THR A 104 24.57 -13.86 -18.11
N VAL A 105 25.60 -14.68 -18.36
CA VAL A 105 25.78 -15.54 -19.55
C VAL A 105 24.86 -16.77 -19.56
N THR A 106 24.07 -17.00 -18.51
CA THR A 106 23.23 -18.18 -18.31
C THR A 106 21.77 -17.77 -18.08
N SER A 107 20.82 -18.51 -18.66
CA SER A 107 19.40 -18.24 -18.45
C SER A 107 18.96 -18.66 -17.05
N GLU A 108 17.91 -18.03 -16.50
CA GLU A 108 17.34 -18.38 -15.18
C GLU A 108 16.96 -19.86 -15.10
N LEU A 109 16.45 -20.44 -16.19
CA LEU A 109 16.08 -21.85 -16.28
C LEU A 109 17.29 -22.79 -16.15
N ASP A 110 18.45 -22.40 -16.70
CA ASP A 110 19.67 -23.20 -16.59
C ASP A 110 20.20 -23.21 -15.16
N GLU A 111 20.12 -22.07 -14.45
CA GLU A 111 20.51 -21.97 -13.04
C GLU A 111 19.60 -22.82 -12.14
N VAL A 112 18.28 -22.72 -12.34
CA VAL A 112 17.29 -23.55 -11.62
C VAL A 112 17.54 -25.04 -11.84
N ALA A 113 17.88 -25.45 -13.07
CA ALA A 113 18.23 -26.84 -13.36
C ALA A 113 19.47 -27.29 -12.57
N VAL A 114 20.52 -26.45 -12.49
CA VAL A 114 21.71 -26.73 -11.68
C VAL A 114 21.37 -26.82 -10.19
N TRP A 115 20.54 -25.92 -9.66
CA TRP A 115 20.11 -25.97 -8.26
C TRP A 115 19.36 -27.26 -7.94
N HIS A 116 18.46 -27.68 -8.83
CA HIS A 116 17.74 -28.95 -8.69
C HIS A 116 18.67 -30.16 -8.76
N THR A 117 19.76 -30.14 -9.55
CA THR A 117 20.76 -31.22 -9.50
C THR A 117 21.44 -31.36 -8.13
N HIS A 118 21.44 -30.28 -7.33
CA HIS A 118 21.99 -30.25 -5.98
C HIS A 118 20.90 -30.36 -4.89
N ASN A 119 19.66 -30.75 -5.25
CA ASN A 119 18.50 -30.81 -4.34
C ASN A 119 18.16 -29.47 -3.66
N ILE A 120 18.51 -28.34 -4.30
CA ILE A 120 18.11 -27.02 -3.83
C ILE A 120 16.75 -26.71 -4.47
N SER A 121 15.73 -26.51 -3.64
CA SER A 121 14.35 -26.24 -4.07
C SER A 121 13.93 -24.78 -3.88
N THR A 122 14.50 -24.09 -2.91
CA THR A 122 14.15 -22.71 -2.55
C THR A 122 15.40 -21.89 -2.24
N PHE A 123 15.31 -20.59 -2.48
CA PHE A 123 16.32 -19.62 -2.11
C PHE A 123 15.63 -18.46 -1.40
N ASP A 124 15.78 -18.41 -0.06
CA ASP A 124 15.13 -17.42 0.78
C ASP A 124 16.16 -16.40 1.28
N THR A 125 15.97 -15.14 0.91
CA THR A 125 16.84 -14.05 1.35
C THR A 125 16.60 -13.70 2.81
N ASP A 126 17.67 -13.35 3.53
CA ASP A 126 17.53 -12.76 4.86
C ASP A 126 16.90 -11.37 4.81
N TRP A 127 16.15 -11.07 5.88
CA TRP A 127 15.71 -9.73 6.19
C TRP A 127 16.93 -8.82 6.36
N GLN A 128 16.83 -7.60 5.84
CA GLN A 128 17.89 -6.62 5.97
C GLN A 128 17.34 -5.19 5.93
N ASN A 129 18.10 -4.26 6.50
CA ASN A 129 17.81 -2.82 6.47
C ASN A 129 18.94 -1.96 5.90
N TYR A 130 19.97 -2.57 5.31
CA TYR A 130 21.07 -1.84 4.67
C TYR A 130 20.78 -1.43 3.22
N LYS A 131 19.69 -1.92 2.63
CA LYS A 131 19.26 -1.66 1.26
C LYS A 131 17.75 -1.45 1.24
N SER A 132 17.29 -0.27 0.85
CA SER A 132 15.89 -0.10 0.46
C SER A 132 15.67 -0.73 -0.91
N ILE A 133 14.59 -1.48 -1.05
CA ILE A 133 14.23 -2.09 -2.32
C ILE A 133 13.38 -1.07 -3.09
N GLY A 134 13.88 -0.64 -4.24
CA GLY A 134 13.13 0.19 -5.17
C GLY A 134 12.14 -0.64 -5.98
N ILE A 135 10.99 -0.07 -6.31
CA ILE A 135 9.99 -0.67 -7.18
C ILE A 135 9.43 0.36 -8.15
N ILE A 136 9.19 -0.07 -9.39
CA ILE A 136 8.50 0.72 -10.41
C ILE A 136 7.33 -0.14 -10.89
N ASP A 137 6.13 0.20 -10.44
CA ASP A 137 4.92 -0.45 -10.96
C ASP A 137 4.15 0.53 -11.83
N THR A 138 3.68 0.00 -12.95
CA THR A 138 2.87 0.74 -13.92
C THR A 138 1.64 -0.07 -14.28
N TYR A 139 0.53 0.60 -14.55
CA TYR A 139 -0.63 -0.01 -15.22
C TYR A 139 -0.82 0.61 -16.59
N ASN A 140 -1.39 -0.17 -17.51
CA ASN A 140 -1.66 0.29 -18.85
C ASN A 140 -3.12 0.70 -19.00
N ILE A 141 -3.37 1.93 -19.46
CA ILE A 141 -4.69 2.36 -19.92
C ILE A 141 -4.76 2.07 -21.41
N GLN A 142 -5.68 1.19 -21.82
CA GLN A 142 -5.94 0.92 -23.22
C GLN A 142 -7.11 1.78 -23.72
N ASN A 143 -6.89 2.56 -24.78
CA ASN A 143 -7.94 3.37 -25.40
C ASN A 143 -8.76 2.57 -26.44
N ALA A 144 -9.80 3.19 -27.00
CA ALA A 144 -10.68 2.57 -28.00
C ALA A 144 -9.98 2.13 -29.31
N PHE A 145 -8.76 2.64 -29.57
CA PHE A 145 -7.95 2.23 -30.72
C PHE A 145 -7.05 1.02 -30.44
N GLY A 146 -7.04 0.55 -29.19
CA GLY A 146 -6.16 -0.52 -28.74
C GLY A 146 -4.76 -0.06 -28.34
N PHE A 147 -4.47 1.25 -28.34
CA PHE A 147 -3.19 1.77 -27.85
C PHE A 147 -3.16 1.75 -26.33
N SER A 148 -2.07 1.23 -25.78
CA SER A 148 -1.82 1.15 -24.35
C SER A 148 -0.86 2.26 -23.92
N TYR A 149 -1.23 2.96 -22.86
CA TYR A 149 -0.42 4.01 -22.26
C TYR A 149 -0.06 3.62 -20.82
N PRO A 150 1.24 3.52 -20.48
CA PRO A 150 1.66 3.20 -19.13
C PRO A 150 1.47 4.42 -18.22
N MET A 151 0.94 4.18 -17.03
CA MET A 151 0.75 5.14 -15.96
C MET A 151 1.40 4.60 -14.69
N THR A 152 2.11 5.44 -13.95
CA THR A 152 2.88 5.00 -12.78
C THR A 152 1.99 4.79 -11.56
N LEU A 153 1.97 3.60 -10.95
CA LEU A 153 1.24 3.33 -9.69
C LEU A 153 2.09 3.66 -8.47
N LYS A 154 3.38 3.31 -8.55
CA LYS A 154 4.38 3.58 -7.52
C LYS A 154 5.76 3.62 -8.15
N HIS A 155 6.58 4.48 -7.57
CA HIS A 155 7.97 4.62 -7.95
C HIS A 155 8.79 4.90 -6.69
N THR A 156 9.54 3.90 -6.23
CA THR A 156 10.51 4.06 -5.15
C THR A 156 11.92 3.76 -5.65
N ASN A 157 12.88 4.57 -5.21
CA ASN A 157 14.27 4.36 -5.58
C ASN A 157 14.93 3.38 -4.61
N GLY A 158 15.69 2.41 -5.15
CA GLY A 158 16.47 1.49 -4.35
C GLY A 158 17.82 2.10 -3.98
N THR A 159 18.12 2.20 -2.69
CA THR A 159 19.37 2.83 -2.21
C THR A 159 20.01 1.99 -1.11
N PHE A 160 21.35 2.01 -1.05
CA PHE A 160 22.10 1.41 0.04
C PHE A 160 22.29 2.44 1.17
N GLN A 161 22.02 2.02 2.40
CA GLN A 161 22.08 2.83 3.62
C GLN A 161 23.09 2.23 4.61
N LEU A 162 24.33 2.01 4.16
CA LEU A 162 25.36 1.32 4.93
C LEU A 162 25.73 2.00 6.26
N ASN A 163 25.53 3.32 6.37
CA ASN A 163 25.84 4.08 7.58
C ASN A 163 24.79 3.97 8.69
N ALA A 164 23.53 3.65 8.34
CA ALA A 164 22.40 3.60 9.26
C ALA A 164 21.91 2.17 9.53
N GLN A 165 22.47 1.18 8.83
CA GLN A 165 22.04 -0.21 8.93
C GLN A 165 22.38 -0.83 10.28
N THR A 166 21.52 -1.74 10.72
CA THR A 166 21.72 -2.48 11.98
C THR A 166 21.66 -4.00 11.78
N SER A 167 21.14 -4.46 10.63
CA SER A 167 20.99 -5.87 10.27
C SER A 167 22.31 -6.64 10.14
N MET A 168 23.41 -6.00 9.73
CA MET A 168 24.70 -6.70 9.59
C MET A 168 25.31 -7.15 10.93
N LYS A 169 24.74 -6.73 12.06
CA LYS A 169 25.08 -7.30 13.37
C LYS A 169 24.65 -8.76 13.48
N MET A 170 23.57 -9.15 12.81
CA MET A 170 23.05 -10.53 12.85
C MET A 170 23.80 -11.44 11.90
N TYR A 171 24.03 -10.97 10.68
CA TYR A 171 24.82 -11.68 9.68
C TYR A 171 25.81 -10.73 8.99
N TRP A 172 27.10 -11.03 9.14
CA TRP A 172 28.20 -10.14 8.74
C TRP A 172 28.48 -10.15 7.23
N ALA A 173 27.98 -11.15 6.49
CA ALA A 173 28.16 -11.37 5.04
C ALA A 173 29.62 -11.46 4.53
N PHE A 174 29.80 -12.18 3.42
CA PHE A 174 31.13 -12.44 2.83
C PHE A 174 31.88 -11.15 2.40
N ALA A 175 31.15 -10.12 1.95
CA ALA A 175 31.76 -8.85 1.56
C ALA A 175 32.50 -8.18 2.72
N SER A 176 31.99 -8.30 3.95
CA SER A 176 32.62 -7.74 5.13
C SER A 176 33.85 -8.54 5.56
N ASP A 177 33.89 -9.86 5.30
CA ASP A 177 35.10 -10.67 5.49
C ASP A 177 36.22 -10.23 4.54
N LEU A 178 35.88 -9.94 3.27
CA LEU A 178 36.83 -9.41 2.29
C LEU A 178 37.34 -8.01 2.67
N TRP A 179 36.47 -7.13 3.13
CA TRP A 179 36.87 -5.83 3.68
C TRP A 179 37.80 -5.99 4.89
N ALA A 180 37.46 -6.89 5.83
CA ALA A 180 38.23 -7.11 7.05
C ALA A 180 39.64 -7.70 6.83
N VAL A 181 39.96 -8.26 5.67
CA VAL A 181 41.33 -8.72 5.35
C VAL A 181 42.11 -7.72 4.49
N THR A 182 41.42 -6.78 3.84
CA THR A 182 42.02 -5.81 2.92
C THR A 182 42.24 -4.43 3.53
N ASP A 183 41.47 -4.06 4.55
CA ASP A 183 41.56 -2.74 5.19
C ASP A 183 42.58 -2.73 6.36
N PRO A 184 43.64 -1.89 6.30
CA PRO A 184 44.67 -1.80 7.33
C PRO A 184 44.18 -1.43 8.73
N SER A 185 42.98 -0.84 8.85
CA SER A 185 42.38 -0.44 10.14
C SER A 185 41.78 -1.60 10.94
N THR A 186 41.68 -2.78 10.33
CA THR A 186 40.98 -3.94 10.91
C THR A 186 41.94 -4.94 11.54
N PHE A 187 41.47 -5.66 12.57
CA PHE A 187 42.26 -6.68 13.28
C PHE A 187 42.66 -7.89 12.42
N ASN A 188 42.01 -8.06 11.26
CA ASN A 188 42.23 -9.18 10.34
C ASN A 188 42.98 -8.78 9.06
N PHE A 189 43.50 -7.55 8.98
CA PHE A 189 44.29 -7.08 7.86
C PHE A 189 45.43 -8.03 7.51
N GLY A 190 45.55 -8.38 6.22
CA GLY A 190 46.60 -9.25 5.70
C GLY A 190 46.47 -10.72 6.07
N LYS A 191 45.38 -11.14 6.75
CA LYS A 191 45.09 -12.55 7.04
C LYS A 191 44.38 -13.24 5.87
N SER A 192 44.42 -14.57 5.84
CA SER A 192 43.78 -15.39 4.82
C SER A 192 42.38 -15.85 5.26
N LEU A 193 41.41 -15.88 4.34
CA LEU A 193 40.11 -16.51 4.56
C LEU A 193 40.12 -18.03 4.28
N VAL A 194 41.24 -18.58 3.80
CA VAL A 194 41.40 -20.01 3.51
C VAL A 194 41.81 -20.73 4.79
N ARG A 195 40.96 -21.63 5.29
CA ARG A 195 41.14 -22.36 6.55
C ARG A 195 42.48 -23.11 6.67
N GLN A 196 43.06 -23.52 5.55
CA GLN A 196 44.30 -24.31 5.50
C GLN A 196 45.60 -23.47 5.53
N MET A 197 45.50 -22.15 5.45
CA MET A 197 46.66 -21.26 5.49
C MET A 197 47.06 -20.93 6.93
N GLY A 198 48.37 -20.80 7.19
CA GLY A 198 48.91 -20.54 8.54
C GLY A 198 48.50 -19.21 9.17
N GLN A 199 47.92 -18.29 8.39
CA GLN A 199 47.41 -16.99 8.84
C GLN A 199 45.90 -16.89 8.62
N PHE A 200 45.12 -17.91 8.98
CA PHE A 200 43.66 -17.85 8.86
C PHE A 200 43.06 -16.75 9.76
N ALA A 201 42.16 -15.92 9.19
CA ALA A 201 41.64 -14.72 9.83
C ALA A 201 40.96 -14.98 11.18
N PHE A 202 40.24 -16.10 11.29
CA PHE A 202 39.40 -16.44 12.45
C PHE A 202 39.96 -17.57 13.32
N ALA A 203 41.28 -17.81 13.28
CA ALA A 203 41.90 -18.90 14.06
C ALA A 203 41.78 -18.72 15.58
N ASN A 204 41.90 -17.47 16.07
CA ASN A 204 41.92 -17.13 17.51
C ASN A 204 40.93 -16.03 17.90
N VAL A 205 40.08 -15.58 16.98
CA VAL A 205 39.15 -14.47 17.20
C VAL A 205 37.76 -14.93 16.79
N SER A 206 36.83 -14.95 17.75
CA SER A 206 35.39 -15.07 17.46
C SER A 206 34.78 -13.67 17.38
N MET A 207 33.71 -13.53 16.61
CA MET A 207 32.89 -12.30 16.55
C MET A 207 32.24 -11.95 17.90
N GLU A 208 32.39 -12.82 18.90
CA GLU A 208 31.72 -12.78 20.20
C GLU A 208 32.43 -11.92 21.28
N GLN A 209 33.59 -11.31 20.96
CA GLN A 209 34.47 -10.70 21.99
C GLN A 209 34.00 -9.34 22.56
N VAL A 210 32.83 -8.83 22.16
CA VAL A 210 32.24 -7.60 22.71
C VAL A 210 30.96 -7.93 23.48
N LYS A 211 31.09 -8.24 24.78
CA LYS A 211 29.96 -8.59 25.67
C LYS A 211 29.83 -7.58 26.81
N SER A 212 28.94 -6.61 26.71
CA SER A 212 28.48 -5.84 27.86
C SER A 212 27.04 -5.34 27.68
N GLY A 213 26.32 -5.20 28.80
CA GLY A 213 24.95 -4.67 28.82
C GLY A 213 23.94 -5.49 28.01
N ALA A 214 23.05 -4.80 27.29
CA ALA A 214 21.95 -5.39 26.52
C ALA A 214 22.40 -6.40 25.45
N PHE A 215 23.58 -6.21 24.87
CA PHE A 215 24.16 -7.15 23.90
C PHE A 215 24.59 -8.48 24.53
N ALA A 216 25.02 -8.47 25.79
CA ALA A 216 25.27 -9.71 26.52
C ALA A 216 23.95 -10.48 26.76
N THR A 217 22.90 -9.77 27.19
CA THR A 217 21.55 -10.36 27.36
C THR A 217 20.97 -10.91 26.05
N PHE A 218 21.23 -10.25 24.92
CA PHE A 218 20.85 -10.76 23.59
C PHE A 218 21.59 -12.07 23.26
N CYS A 219 22.92 -12.06 23.37
CA CYS A 219 23.73 -13.25 23.10
C CYS A 219 23.36 -14.43 24.01
N ASP A 220 22.91 -14.12 25.23
CA ASP A 220 22.49 -15.14 26.17
C ASP A 220 21.13 -15.76 25.85
N THR A 221 20.22 -14.99 25.26
CA THR A 221 18.84 -15.42 24.94
C THR A 221 18.68 -16.00 23.53
N ILE A 222 19.30 -15.40 22.52
CA ILE A 222 19.12 -15.77 21.10
C ILE A 222 20.34 -16.49 20.55
N GLY A 223 21.52 -15.89 20.71
CA GLY A 223 22.76 -16.44 20.19
C GLY A 223 23.75 -15.34 19.80
N PRO A 224 24.99 -15.74 19.46
CA PRO A 224 26.05 -14.79 19.15
C PRO A 224 25.77 -14.01 17.85
N PHE A 225 26.09 -12.70 17.87
CA PHE A 225 26.09 -11.85 16.68
C PHE A 225 26.98 -12.40 15.57
N GLY A 226 26.57 -12.18 14.31
CA GLY A 226 27.22 -12.72 13.12
C GLY A 226 26.74 -14.11 12.69
N SER A 227 25.95 -14.78 13.53
CA SER A 227 25.42 -16.13 13.33
C SER A 227 23.94 -16.23 13.72
N VAL A 228 23.18 -15.16 13.47
CA VAL A 228 21.72 -15.14 13.66
C VAL A 228 21.08 -14.92 12.29
N ASP A 229 20.24 -15.86 11.88
CA ASP A 229 19.46 -15.74 10.66
C ASP A 229 18.22 -14.87 10.94
N VAL A 230 17.97 -13.89 10.08
CA VAL A 230 16.79 -13.01 10.22
C VAL A 230 15.87 -13.26 9.03
N LYS A 231 14.68 -13.79 9.27
CA LYS A 231 13.71 -14.11 8.23
C LYS A 231 12.44 -13.27 8.39
N HIS A 232 11.82 -12.88 7.30
CA HIS A 232 10.48 -12.31 7.36
C HIS A 232 9.46 -13.42 7.70
N VAL A 233 8.45 -13.06 8.49
CA VAL A 233 7.30 -13.94 8.76
C VAL A 233 6.09 -13.41 7.98
N ALA A 234 5.52 -14.26 7.13
CA ALA A 234 4.33 -13.95 6.37
C ALA A 234 3.09 -13.85 7.28
N VAL A 235 2.17 -12.94 6.95
CA VAL A 235 0.89 -12.82 7.66
C VAL A 235 0.06 -14.09 7.42
N PRO A 236 -0.50 -14.74 8.46
CA PRO A 236 -1.36 -15.90 8.29
C PRO A 236 -2.56 -15.59 7.37
N PRO A 237 -2.90 -16.46 6.40
CA PRO A 237 -4.01 -16.20 5.48
C PRO A 237 -5.38 -16.02 6.16
N SER A 238 -5.56 -16.57 7.37
CA SER A 238 -6.77 -16.36 8.20
C SER A 238 -6.93 -14.91 8.65
N VAL A 239 -5.84 -14.24 9.03
CA VAL A 239 -5.82 -12.82 9.39
C VAL A 239 -6.23 -11.96 8.21
N VAL A 240 -5.65 -12.21 7.03
CA VAL A 240 -5.98 -11.47 5.80
C VAL A 240 -7.46 -11.64 5.45
N ARG A 241 -8.01 -12.86 5.51
CA ARG A 241 -9.43 -13.12 5.28
C ARG A 241 -10.34 -12.39 6.27
N PHE A 242 -9.98 -12.38 7.55
CA PHE A 242 -10.72 -11.65 8.59
C PHE A 242 -10.74 -10.15 8.31
N VAL A 243 -9.57 -9.52 8.12
CA VAL A 243 -9.44 -8.09 7.87
C VAL A 243 -10.17 -7.68 6.58
N LEU A 244 -10.02 -8.46 5.51
CA LEU A 244 -10.74 -8.24 4.25
C LEU A 244 -12.26 -8.31 4.43
N HIS A 245 -12.76 -9.32 5.14
CA HIS A 245 -14.20 -9.49 5.33
C HIS A 245 -14.81 -8.32 6.11
N VAL A 246 -14.14 -7.87 7.17
CA VAL A 246 -14.55 -6.69 7.95
C VAL A 246 -14.53 -5.44 7.06
N LYS A 247 -13.40 -5.19 6.38
CA LYS A 247 -13.23 -4.03 5.48
C LYS A 247 -14.32 -3.97 4.42
N ASP A 248 -14.51 -5.05 3.65
CA ASP A 248 -15.47 -5.09 2.54
C ASP A 248 -16.90 -4.90 3.00
N THR A 249 -17.27 -5.57 4.10
CA THR A 249 -18.61 -5.43 4.65
C THR A 249 -18.84 -4.00 5.11
N MET A 250 -17.85 -3.42 5.78
CA MET A 250 -17.92 -2.04 6.25
C MET A 250 -18.08 -1.06 5.10
N THR A 251 -17.26 -1.19 4.05
CA THR A 251 -17.37 -0.32 2.87
C THR A 251 -18.72 -0.45 2.19
N ARG A 252 -19.25 -1.68 2.01
CA ARG A 252 -20.59 -1.89 1.42
C ARG A 252 -21.72 -1.31 2.28
N LEU A 253 -21.59 -1.33 3.60
CA LEU A 253 -22.59 -0.71 4.48
C LEU A 253 -22.52 0.81 4.40
N ARG A 254 -21.31 1.37 4.32
CA ARG A 254 -21.08 2.82 4.16
C ARG A 254 -21.64 3.37 2.86
N THR A 255 -21.56 2.62 1.76
CA THR A 255 -22.13 3.07 0.48
C THR A 255 -23.66 3.06 0.47
N LYS A 256 -24.30 2.28 1.35
CA LYS A 256 -25.76 2.18 1.47
C LYS A 256 -26.39 3.20 2.43
N SER A 257 -25.64 3.67 3.44
CA SER A 257 -26.18 4.55 4.49
C SER A 257 -25.30 5.78 4.74
N LEU A 258 -25.88 6.95 4.51
CA LEU A 258 -25.24 8.25 4.72
C LEU A 258 -24.91 8.49 6.21
N SER A 259 -25.81 8.16 7.12
CA SER A 259 -25.61 8.34 8.57
C SER A 259 -24.49 7.45 9.09
N LEU A 260 -24.44 6.19 8.64
CA LEU A 260 -23.39 5.24 8.98
C LEU A 260 -22.03 5.74 8.48
N SER A 261 -21.96 6.23 7.23
CA SER A 261 -20.70 6.77 6.68
C SER A 261 -20.20 8.00 7.47
N ALA A 262 -21.09 8.89 7.92
CA ALA A 262 -20.71 10.06 8.70
C ALA A 262 -20.14 9.68 10.08
N GLU A 263 -20.80 8.77 10.80
CA GLU A 263 -20.32 8.28 12.09
C GLU A 263 -19.00 7.49 11.95
N TYR A 264 -18.86 6.70 10.88
CA TYR A 264 -17.61 6.00 10.59
C TYR A 264 -16.44 6.97 10.42
N SER A 265 -16.61 8.02 9.61
CA SER A 265 -15.57 9.03 9.42
C SER A 265 -15.25 9.83 10.70
N ALA A 266 -16.24 10.02 11.58
CA ALA A 266 -16.04 10.69 12.87
C ALA A 266 -15.22 9.86 13.88
N MET A 267 -15.01 8.56 13.62
CA MET A 267 -14.15 7.71 14.45
C MET A 267 -12.65 7.91 14.20
N TYR A 268 -12.26 8.60 13.13
CA TYR A 268 -10.86 8.89 12.81
C TYR A 268 -10.21 9.80 13.87
N ASP A 269 -9.07 9.37 14.40
CA ASP A 269 -8.24 10.12 15.34
C ASP A 269 -6.78 9.95 14.92
N PRO A 270 -6.01 11.00 14.63
CA PRO A 270 -4.61 10.87 14.24
C PRO A 270 -3.65 10.66 15.43
N SER A 271 -4.14 10.62 16.67
CA SER A 271 -3.28 10.49 17.86
C SER A 271 -2.66 9.09 17.99
N GLU A 272 -1.35 9.05 18.27
CA GLU A 272 -0.65 7.83 18.66
C GLU A 272 -0.90 7.49 20.13
N PHE A 273 -0.97 6.20 20.43
CA PHE A 273 -1.21 5.71 21.79
C PHE A 273 -0.07 4.82 22.29
N CYS A 274 0.31 5.05 23.55
CA CYS A 274 1.22 4.20 24.33
C CYS A 274 0.51 2.93 24.82
N TYR A 275 1.23 1.81 24.86
CA TYR A 275 0.81 0.60 25.57
C TYR A 275 1.97 -0.04 26.31
N ILE A 276 1.68 -0.71 27.43
CA ILE A 276 2.63 -1.53 28.18
C ILE A 276 1.91 -2.78 28.70
N PRO A 277 2.45 -4.00 28.47
CA PRO A 277 1.96 -5.20 29.13
C PRO A 277 2.05 -5.06 30.66
N ALA A 278 0.96 -5.34 31.37
CA ALA A 278 0.89 -5.17 32.82
C ALA A 278 1.98 -5.94 33.59
N SER A 279 2.38 -7.12 33.08
CA SER A 279 3.47 -7.93 33.63
C SER A 279 4.82 -7.20 33.66
N TRP A 280 5.07 -6.29 32.71
CA TRP A 280 6.30 -5.50 32.69
C TRP A 280 6.29 -4.47 33.83
N PHE A 281 5.15 -3.83 34.08
CA PHE A 281 4.99 -2.88 35.19
C PHE A 281 5.09 -3.58 36.55
N GLU A 282 4.42 -4.73 36.72
CA GLU A 282 4.45 -5.52 37.96
C GLU A 282 5.85 -6.04 38.31
N SER A 283 6.69 -6.29 37.29
CA SER A 283 8.09 -6.70 37.48
C SER A 283 9.03 -5.58 37.95
N GLY A 284 8.55 -4.34 38.04
CA GLY A 284 9.34 -3.18 38.44
C GLY A 284 10.30 -2.64 37.37
N GLN A 285 10.19 -3.12 36.13
CA GLN A 285 11.02 -2.71 34.99
C GLN A 285 10.39 -1.49 34.31
N VAL A 286 10.52 -0.32 34.93
CA VAL A 286 9.80 0.91 34.52
C VAL A 286 10.61 1.75 33.52
N TYR A 287 11.92 1.50 33.41
CA TYR A 287 12.81 2.24 32.52
C TYR A 287 13.19 1.42 31.30
N GLY A 288 13.07 2.03 30.11
CA GLY A 288 13.49 1.41 28.86
C GLY A 288 14.98 1.65 28.64
N ALA A 289 15.69 0.58 28.31
CA ALA A 289 17.06 0.60 27.83
C ALA A 289 17.12 0.28 26.33
N GLY A 290 16.11 0.75 25.58
CA GLY A 290 15.98 0.62 24.12
C GLY A 290 14.89 -0.36 23.66
N GLY A 291 14.22 -0.04 22.55
CA GLY A 291 13.23 -0.89 21.89
C GLY A 291 13.75 -1.66 20.67
N ASN A 292 14.94 -1.29 20.18
CA ASN A 292 15.55 -1.95 19.03
C ASN A 292 16.54 -3.03 19.49
N ILE A 293 16.22 -4.30 19.21
CA ILE A 293 17.07 -5.46 19.56
C ILE A 293 18.49 -5.37 18.97
N MET A 294 18.65 -4.63 17.87
CA MET A 294 19.93 -4.39 17.20
C MET A 294 20.68 -3.17 17.77
N CYS A 295 19.99 -2.25 18.44
CA CYS A 295 20.51 -0.96 18.91
C CYS A 295 19.92 -0.58 20.28
N PRO A 296 20.51 -1.06 21.38
CA PRO A 296 20.03 -0.81 22.74
C PRO A 296 20.36 0.60 23.26
N GLU A 297 21.06 1.43 22.49
CA GLU A 297 21.44 2.78 22.91
C GLU A 297 20.28 3.77 22.77
N SER A 298 19.24 3.60 23.60
CA SER A 298 18.20 4.61 23.82
C SER A 298 17.67 4.51 25.25
N THR A 299 17.92 5.54 26.07
CA THR A 299 17.35 5.67 27.41
C THR A 299 16.05 6.46 27.32
N THR A 300 14.98 5.82 26.85
CA THR A 300 13.62 6.38 26.91
C THR A 300 12.80 5.60 27.92
N TRP A 301 11.80 6.23 28.54
CA TRP A 301 10.84 5.51 29.38
C TRP A 301 10.20 4.38 28.56
N VAL A 302 9.88 3.24 29.19
CA VAL A 302 9.07 2.17 28.56
C VAL A 302 7.76 2.75 27.99
N LEU A 303 7.25 3.80 28.64
CA LEU A 303 6.06 4.56 28.27
C LEU A 303 6.21 5.48 27.05
N GLU A 304 7.43 5.89 26.69
CA GLU A 304 7.69 6.92 25.67
C GLU A 304 8.38 6.38 24.40
N GLY A 305 8.92 5.16 24.43
CA GLY A 305 9.71 4.61 23.33
C GLY A 305 8.97 3.55 22.51
N ASP A 306 8.77 3.78 21.21
CA ASP A 306 8.45 2.81 20.15
C ASP A 306 7.16 1.95 20.24
N PHE A 307 6.39 1.98 21.34
CA PHE A 307 5.08 1.29 21.43
C PHE A 307 3.90 2.14 20.90
N GLY A 308 4.17 3.23 20.19
CA GLY A 308 3.11 3.99 19.52
C GLY A 308 2.48 3.16 18.41
N PHE A 309 1.16 2.97 18.42
CA PHE A 309 0.40 2.49 17.25
C PHE A 309 -0.50 3.61 16.73
N SER A 310 -0.80 3.58 15.43
CA SER A 310 -1.66 4.57 14.78
C SER A 310 -3.08 4.01 14.66
N PRO A 311 -4.10 4.64 15.27
CA PRO A 311 -5.48 4.12 15.28
C PRO A 311 -6.22 4.29 13.95
N VAL A 312 -5.56 4.84 12.92
CA VAL A 312 -6.15 5.49 11.74
C VAL A 312 -7.09 4.58 10.92
N ARG A 313 -6.89 3.25 10.88
CA ARG A 313 -7.75 2.33 10.10
C ARG A 313 -8.07 0.97 10.73
N GLY A 314 -7.25 0.48 11.67
CA GLY A 314 -7.40 -0.87 12.23
C GLY A 314 -8.25 -0.99 13.50
N ARG A 315 -8.60 0.14 14.12
CA ARG A 315 -9.22 0.18 15.45
C ARG A 315 -10.60 -0.46 15.51
N LEU A 316 -11.50 -0.09 14.59
CA LEU A 316 -12.83 -0.68 14.54
C LEU A 316 -12.74 -2.19 14.29
N THR A 317 -11.87 -2.60 13.38
CA THR A 317 -11.60 -4.02 13.08
C THR A 317 -11.11 -4.76 14.32
N ALA A 318 -10.22 -4.15 15.11
CA ALA A 318 -9.73 -4.72 16.36
C ALA A 318 -10.82 -4.85 17.43
N VAL A 319 -11.67 -3.84 17.60
CA VAL A 319 -12.79 -3.90 18.55
C VAL A 319 -13.86 -4.91 18.12
N ILE A 320 -14.15 -4.99 16.82
CA ILE A 320 -15.02 -6.03 16.26
C ILE A 320 -14.44 -7.41 16.60
N ALA A 321 -13.16 -7.63 16.35
CA ALA A 321 -12.51 -8.91 16.63
C ALA A 321 -12.63 -9.28 18.12
N LEU A 322 -12.27 -8.34 19.00
CA LEU A 322 -12.29 -8.54 20.44
C LEU A 322 -13.68 -8.88 20.95
N ASN A 323 -14.70 -8.10 20.55
CA ASN A 323 -16.08 -8.32 20.99
C ASN A 323 -16.66 -9.67 20.50
N MET A 324 -16.12 -10.23 19.42
CA MET A 324 -16.60 -11.50 18.87
C MET A 324 -15.95 -12.72 19.52
N VAL A 325 -14.69 -12.58 19.96
CA VAL A 325 -13.99 -13.67 20.68
C VAL A 325 -14.29 -13.63 22.18
N VAL A 326 -14.46 -12.44 22.75
CA VAL A 326 -14.83 -12.25 24.16
C VAL A 326 -16.11 -11.41 24.23
N PRO A 327 -17.30 -12.02 24.23
CA PRO A 327 -18.59 -11.30 24.17
C PRO A 327 -18.92 -10.41 25.40
N SER A 328 -18.02 -10.30 26.37
CA SER A 328 -18.22 -9.63 27.66
C SER A 328 -17.19 -8.54 27.95
N VAL A 329 -16.75 -7.81 26.91
CA VAL A 329 -15.78 -6.69 27.02
C VAL A 329 -16.26 -5.58 27.98
N ASN A 330 -17.57 -5.46 28.23
CA ASN A 330 -18.14 -4.52 29.20
C ASN A 330 -17.78 -4.83 30.67
N THR A 331 -17.26 -6.02 30.98
CA THR A 331 -17.03 -6.50 32.35
C THR A 331 -15.61 -6.98 32.63
N THR A 332 -14.80 -7.18 31.59
CA THR A 332 -13.42 -7.63 31.73
C THR A 332 -12.49 -6.42 31.74
N HIS A 333 -11.39 -6.50 32.50
CA HIS A 333 -10.32 -5.49 32.57
C HIS A 333 -9.54 -5.34 31.23
N GLU A 334 -10.19 -5.60 30.10
CA GLU A 334 -9.68 -5.46 28.74
C GLU A 334 -9.53 -3.97 28.42
N GLY A 335 -8.32 -3.46 28.61
CA GLY A 335 -8.01 -2.03 28.51
C GLY A 335 -7.27 -1.44 29.72
N THR A 336 -7.03 -2.20 30.79
CA THR A 336 -6.16 -1.72 31.89
C THR A 336 -4.68 -1.66 31.51
N ALA A 337 -4.27 -2.31 30.40
CA ALA A 337 -2.96 -2.15 29.78
C ALA A 337 -2.84 -0.83 28.96
N LEU A 338 -3.92 -0.05 28.86
CA LEU A 338 -3.93 1.27 28.22
C LEU A 338 -3.61 2.36 29.24
N CYS A 339 -2.94 3.42 28.78
CA CYS A 339 -2.64 4.61 29.56
C CYS A 339 -3.93 5.17 30.25
N PRO A 340 -3.88 5.72 31.49
CA PRO A 340 -5.07 5.92 32.33
C PRO A 340 -6.20 6.77 31.68
N ASN A 341 -7.42 6.23 31.68
CA ASN A 341 -8.74 6.87 31.44
C ASN A 341 -9.04 7.48 30.06
N VAL A 342 -8.14 8.20 29.41
CA VAL A 342 -8.42 8.84 28.09
C VAL A 342 -8.40 7.81 26.96
N CYS A 343 -7.54 6.80 27.08
CA CYS A 343 -7.38 5.78 26.06
C CYS A 343 -8.59 4.85 25.98
N GLN A 344 -9.23 4.50 27.09
CA GLN A 344 -10.35 3.55 27.09
C GLN A 344 -11.58 4.08 26.34
N ALA A 345 -11.98 5.33 26.59
CA ALA A 345 -13.14 5.94 25.94
C ALA A 345 -12.98 6.05 24.42
N LEU A 346 -11.78 6.44 23.98
CA LEU A 346 -11.47 6.51 22.56
C LEU A 346 -11.33 5.09 22.00
N MET A 347 -10.48 4.24 22.61
CA MET A 347 -10.04 2.93 22.06
C MET A 347 -11.13 1.89 22.00
N LEU A 348 -12.04 1.92 22.96
CA LEU A 348 -13.01 0.86 23.16
C LEU A 348 -14.44 1.39 23.11
N ASP A 349 -14.81 2.38 23.92
CA ASP A 349 -16.21 2.76 24.11
C ASP A 349 -16.86 3.32 22.83
N ARG A 350 -16.16 4.20 22.10
CA ARG A 350 -16.69 4.76 20.84
C ARG A 350 -16.87 3.68 19.75
N PRO A 351 -15.87 2.84 19.40
CA PRO A 351 -16.09 1.78 18.42
C PRO A 351 -17.12 0.72 18.88
N LEU A 352 -17.18 0.42 20.18
CA LEU A 352 -18.12 -0.55 20.73
C LEU A 352 -19.56 -0.03 20.68
N SER A 353 -19.78 1.25 21.00
CA SER A 353 -21.10 1.89 20.86
C SER A 353 -21.55 1.96 19.40
N PHE A 354 -20.61 2.21 18.48
CA PHE A 354 -20.87 2.11 17.05
C PHE A 354 -21.29 0.69 16.63
N LEU A 355 -20.56 -0.34 17.06
CA LEU A 355 -20.86 -1.75 16.77
C LEU A 355 -22.20 -2.21 17.35
N LYS A 356 -22.54 -1.76 18.56
CA LYS A 356 -23.81 -2.12 19.25
C LYS A 356 -25.04 -1.38 18.70
N ASN A 357 -24.86 -0.43 17.78
CA ASN A 357 -25.98 0.31 17.23
C ASN A 357 -26.75 -0.55 16.21
N SER A 358 -27.90 -1.07 16.65
CA SER A 358 -28.78 -1.93 15.85
C SER A 358 -29.32 -1.27 14.58
N SER A 359 -29.37 0.07 14.52
CA SER A 359 -29.81 0.79 13.32
C SER A 359 -28.86 0.66 12.13
N TYR A 360 -27.58 0.33 12.37
CA TYR A 360 -26.55 0.24 11.34
C TYR A 360 -26.37 -1.19 10.82
N PHE A 361 -26.44 -2.17 11.71
CA PHE A 361 -26.14 -3.56 11.38
C PHE A 361 -27.38 -4.45 11.25
N GLY A 362 -28.54 -4.03 11.78
CA GLY A 362 -29.77 -4.83 11.82
C GLY A 362 -29.59 -6.16 12.57
N ASP A 363 -30.53 -7.09 12.39
CA ASP A 363 -30.46 -8.46 12.91
C ASP A 363 -29.60 -9.38 12.00
N ASN A 364 -28.40 -8.93 11.61
CA ASN A 364 -27.50 -9.70 10.76
C ASN A 364 -26.73 -10.78 11.57
N GLU A 365 -27.43 -11.70 12.23
CA GLU A 365 -26.83 -12.79 13.02
C GLU A 365 -25.81 -13.61 12.22
N VAL A 366 -26.04 -13.77 10.91
CA VAL A 366 -25.12 -14.44 9.99
C VAL A 366 -23.78 -13.72 9.88
N TRP A 367 -23.78 -12.38 9.89
CA TRP A 367 -22.56 -11.57 9.82
C TRP A 367 -21.76 -11.70 11.13
N PHE A 368 -22.42 -11.55 12.27
CA PHE A 368 -21.78 -11.68 13.59
C PHE A 368 -21.17 -13.07 13.79
N SER A 369 -21.90 -14.14 13.44
CA SER A 369 -21.39 -15.52 13.54
C SER A 369 -20.22 -15.81 12.59
N THR A 370 -20.28 -15.29 11.35
CA THR A 370 -19.18 -15.44 10.38
C THR A 370 -17.91 -14.72 10.85
N ILE A 371 -18.03 -13.48 11.32
CA ILE A 371 -16.90 -12.73 11.86
C ILE A 371 -16.32 -13.41 13.10
N ALA A 372 -17.15 -13.92 14.01
CA ALA A 372 -16.67 -14.62 15.19
C ALA A 372 -15.82 -15.85 14.83
N ALA A 373 -16.26 -16.66 13.86
CA ALA A 373 -15.49 -17.80 13.38
C ALA A 373 -14.15 -17.37 12.75
N LEU A 374 -14.17 -16.32 11.92
CA LEU A 374 -12.96 -15.78 11.29
C LEU A 374 -11.97 -15.19 12.32
N ALA A 375 -12.47 -14.44 13.29
CA ALA A 375 -11.66 -13.86 14.37
C ALA A 375 -11.04 -14.94 15.24
N ALA A 376 -11.81 -15.95 15.67
CA ALA A 376 -11.29 -17.06 16.47
C ALA A 376 -10.17 -17.82 15.72
N THR A 377 -10.34 -18.06 14.42
CA THR A 377 -9.33 -18.72 13.59
C THR A 377 -8.07 -17.85 13.45
N ALA A 378 -8.24 -16.56 13.16
CA ALA A 378 -7.12 -15.61 13.03
C ALA A 378 -6.32 -15.49 14.34
N GLN A 379 -7.01 -15.41 15.48
CA GLN A 379 -6.36 -15.35 16.79
C GLN A 379 -5.56 -16.63 17.09
N ALA A 380 -6.12 -17.81 16.81
CA ALA A 380 -5.44 -19.08 17.00
C ALA A 380 -4.18 -19.19 16.13
N ASP A 381 -4.27 -18.80 14.85
CA ASP A 381 -3.13 -18.84 13.93
C ASP A 381 -2.01 -17.87 14.31
N VAL A 382 -2.34 -16.64 14.74
CA VAL A 382 -1.33 -15.68 15.22
C VAL A 382 -0.66 -16.19 16.51
N ARG A 383 -1.43 -16.83 17.40
CA ARG A 383 -0.85 -17.47 18.59
C ARG A 383 0.08 -18.62 18.22
N ASN A 384 -0.24 -19.42 17.20
CA ASN A 384 0.63 -20.50 16.71
C ASN A 384 1.95 -19.97 16.13
N VAL A 385 1.93 -18.79 15.50
CA VAL A 385 3.14 -18.11 15.04
C VAL A 385 3.96 -17.56 16.22
N ALA A 386 3.36 -17.38 17.40
CA ALA A 386 4.01 -16.85 18.60
C ALA A 386 4.71 -15.50 18.36
N VAL A 387 3.99 -14.55 17.75
CA VAL A 387 4.48 -13.18 17.55
C VAL A 387 4.61 -12.48 18.90
N GLU A 388 5.73 -11.78 19.12
CA GLU A 388 6.07 -11.12 20.38
C GLU A 388 6.34 -9.62 20.18
N VAL A 389 5.99 -8.83 21.19
CA VAL A 389 6.54 -7.48 21.40
C VAL A 389 7.70 -7.56 22.38
N PHE A 390 8.70 -6.70 22.20
CA PHE A 390 9.98 -6.78 22.91
C PHE A 390 10.46 -5.40 23.40
N GLN A 391 11.14 -5.38 24.54
CA GLN A 391 11.95 -4.26 24.98
C GLN A 391 13.13 -4.68 25.86
N TYR A 392 14.18 -3.87 25.89
CA TYR A 392 15.15 -3.91 26.97
C TYR A 392 14.66 -3.09 28.17
N GLY A 393 14.53 -3.72 29.34
CA GLY A 393 14.05 -3.08 30.57
C GLY A 393 15.12 -2.98 31.66
N THR A 394 15.07 -1.92 32.45
CA THR A 394 15.83 -1.78 33.70
C THR A 394 14.94 -1.33 34.86
N VAL A 395 15.35 -1.71 36.08
CA VAL A 395 14.67 -1.29 37.32
C VAL A 395 14.96 0.17 37.65
N GLU A 396 16.16 0.64 37.34
CA GLU A 396 16.62 2.01 37.54
C GLU A 396 17.20 2.56 36.23
N SER A 397 17.13 3.89 36.03
CA SER A 397 17.62 4.56 34.83
C SER A 397 19.14 4.43 34.60
N THR A 398 19.90 4.09 35.65
CA THR A 398 21.37 3.95 35.63
C THR A 398 21.87 2.51 35.77
N SER A 399 20.97 1.52 35.87
CA SER A 399 21.36 0.12 36.05
C SER A 399 22.05 -0.42 34.80
N SER A 400 23.18 -1.11 34.99
CA SER A 400 23.86 -1.87 33.92
C SER A 400 23.23 -3.24 33.67
N ASN A 401 22.33 -3.68 34.56
CA ASN A 401 21.64 -4.95 34.43
C ASN A 401 20.37 -4.77 33.59
N VAL A 402 20.46 -5.16 32.32
CA VAL A 402 19.40 -5.03 31.32
C VAL A 402 18.65 -6.36 31.19
N THR A 403 17.34 -6.30 31.37
CA THR A 403 16.44 -7.46 31.22
C THR A 403 15.82 -7.50 29.84
N PHE A 404 15.54 -8.72 29.36
CA PHE A 404 14.90 -8.98 28.08
C PHE A 404 13.38 -9.12 28.30
N LEU A 405 12.63 -8.02 28.13
CA LEU A 405 11.18 -8.02 28.28
C LEU A 405 10.52 -8.48 26.99
N ARG A 406 9.67 -9.50 27.08
CA ARG A 406 8.89 -10.02 25.96
C ARG A 406 7.44 -10.22 26.36
N HIS A 407 6.54 -10.10 25.41
CA HIS A 407 5.15 -10.47 25.59
C HIS A 407 4.57 -10.98 24.27
N THR A 408 4.01 -12.19 24.30
CA THR A 408 3.40 -12.83 23.13
C THR A 408 2.01 -12.26 22.86
N LEU A 409 1.68 -12.01 21.60
CA LEU A 409 0.35 -11.56 21.20
C LEU A 409 -0.70 -12.64 21.53
N PHE A 410 -1.86 -12.18 22.01
CA PHE A 410 -2.98 -13.04 22.41
C PHE A 410 -2.62 -14.09 23.48
N ASP A 411 -1.73 -13.77 24.42
CA ASP A 411 -1.47 -14.62 25.59
C ASP A 411 -2.76 -14.82 26.44
N GLU A 412 -3.05 -16.07 26.82
CA GLU A 412 -4.19 -16.41 27.69
C GLU A 412 -4.04 -15.84 29.10
N SER A 413 -2.80 -15.65 29.56
CA SER A 413 -2.51 -15.15 30.90
C SER A 413 -2.88 -13.68 31.10
N LEU A 414 -2.91 -12.90 30.01
CA LEU A 414 -3.17 -11.46 30.03
C LEU A 414 -4.22 -11.04 28.98
N PRO A 415 -5.52 -11.34 29.19
CA PRO A 415 -6.60 -10.88 28.31
C PRO A 415 -6.63 -9.35 28.13
N GLY A 416 -6.15 -8.61 29.13
CA GLY A 416 -6.02 -7.15 29.12
C GLY A 416 -5.27 -6.57 27.92
N PHE A 417 -4.40 -7.35 27.29
CA PHE A 417 -3.58 -6.96 26.14
C PHE A 417 -4.17 -7.36 24.77
N HIS A 418 -5.31 -8.08 24.73
CA HIS A 418 -5.87 -8.60 23.49
C HIS A 418 -6.33 -7.50 22.54
N LEU A 419 -6.86 -6.38 23.04
CA LEU A 419 -7.22 -5.23 22.21
C LEU A 419 -6.01 -4.67 21.45
N ILE A 420 -4.88 -4.51 22.14
CA ILE A 420 -3.63 -4.05 21.53
C ILE A 420 -3.10 -5.10 20.56
N SER A 421 -3.16 -6.39 20.92
CA SER A 421 -2.77 -7.48 20.04
C SER A 421 -3.54 -7.45 18.71
N TRP A 422 -4.85 -7.18 18.75
CA TRP A 422 -5.66 -7.00 17.55
C TRP A 422 -5.25 -5.78 16.73
N CYS A 423 -4.98 -4.63 17.36
CA CYS A 423 -4.48 -3.44 16.65
C CYS A 423 -3.15 -3.73 15.92
N LEU A 424 -2.18 -4.30 16.63
CA LEU A 424 -0.87 -4.65 16.09
C LEU A 424 -0.96 -5.68 14.97
N MET A 425 -1.84 -6.67 15.11
CA MET A 425 -2.11 -7.67 14.08
C MET A 425 -2.71 -7.02 12.82
N VAL A 426 -3.61 -6.04 12.97
CA VAL A 426 -4.16 -5.30 11.81
C VAL A 426 -3.07 -4.45 11.15
N GLU A 427 -2.21 -3.77 11.90
CA GLU A 427 -1.06 -3.03 11.34
C GLU A 427 -0.08 -3.95 10.59
N TRP A 428 0.16 -5.16 11.10
CA TRP A 428 0.94 -6.19 10.40
C TRP A 428 0.26 -6.60 9.09
N CYS A 429 -1.05 -6.84 9.11
CA CYS A 429 -1.83 -7.18 7.92
C CYS A 429 -1.88 -6.05 6.88
N LEU A 430 -1.80 -4.79 7.30
CA LEU A 430 -1.81 -3.61 6.43
C LEU A 430 -0.42 -3.17 5.95
N ALA A 431 0.62 -3.96 6.24
CA ALA A 431 2.02 -3.64 5.92
C ALA A 431 2.50 -2.30 6.53
N GLN A 432 1.93 -1.91 7.66
CA GLN A 432 2.41 -0.78 8.49
C GLN A 432 3.44 -1.24 9.53
N ARG A 433 3.41 -2.54 9.87
CA ARG A 433 4.45 -3.25 10.61
C ARG A 433 4.78 -4.54 9.89
N GLU A 434 5.95 -5.09 10.19
CA GLU A 434 6.32 -6.43 9.78
C GLU A 434 6.73 -7.26 10.98
N VAL A 435 6.71 -8.58 10.81
CA VAL A 435 7.21 -9.53 11.79
C VAL A 435 8.48 -10.16 11.23
N ILE A 436 9.53 -10.13 12.03
CA ILE A 436 10.82 -10.75 11.73
C ILE A 436 11.09 -11.88 12.72
N SER A 437 11.56 -13.02 12.21
CA SER A 437 12.03 -14.16 13.00
C SER A 437 13.53 -14.06 13.12
N LEU A 438 14.05 -13.85 14.33
CA LEU A 438 15.47 -13.95 14.64
C LEU A 438 15.75 -15.37 15.13
N GLN A 439 16.49 -16.14 14.33
CA GLN A 439 16.81 -17.53 14.57
C GLN A 439 18.31 -17.63 14.90
N GLY A 440 18.62 -17.75 16.19
CA GLY A 440 19.98 -17.96 16.67
C GLY A 440 20.17 -19.36 17.25
N ASP A 441 21.43 -19.68 17.57
CA ASP A 441 21.81 -20.99 18.10
C ASP A 441 21.15 -21.37 19.44
N ARG A 442 20.79 -20.39 20.28
CA ARG A 442 20.21 -20.60 21.61
C ARG A 442 18.69 -20.48 21.63
N GLY A 443 18.13 -19.67 20.75
CA GLY A 443 16.72 -19.35 20.78
C GLY A 443 16.23 -18.67 19.51
N THR A 444 14.92 -18.69 19.34
CA THR A 444 14.22 -18.02 18.25
C THR A 444 13.19 -17.06 18.84
N ILE A 445 13.04 -15.87 18.23
CA ILE A 445 12.01 -14.90 18.58
C ILE A 445 11.37 -14.33 17.32
N ASN A 446 10.04 -14.26 17.31
CA ASN A 446 9.27 -13.66 16.23
C ASN A 446 8.82 -12.27 16.66
N LEU A 447 9.59 -11.26 16.28
CA LEU A 447 9.47 -9.89 16.75
C LEU A 447 8.67 -9.02 15.78
N LEU A 448 7.69 -8.29 16.31
CA LEU A 448 7.02 -7.21 15.59
C LEU A 448 7.90 -5.95 15.56
N THR A 449 8.08 -5.34 14.39
CA THR A 449 8.86 -4.11 14.23
C THR A 449 8.11 -2.86 14.69
N THR A 450 8.81 -1.74 14.77
CA THR A 450 8.17 -0.42 14.93
C THR A 450 7.28 -0.07 13.73
N ASN A 451 6.35 0.87 13.92
CA ASN A 451 5.46 1.33 12.85
C ASN A 451 6.30 2.02 11.77
N SER A 452 6.11 1.60 10.52
CA SER A 452 6.72 2.22 9.35
C SER A 452 5.65 3.03 8.62
N PRO A 453 5.73 4.38 8.64
CA PRO A 453 4.70 5.22 8.06
C PRO A 453 4.62 5.01 6.54
N ASP A 454 3.44 5.35 5.99
CA ASP A 454 3.21 5.34 4.55
C ASP A 454 4.12 6.39 3.87
N VAL A 455 4.65 6.06 2.70
CA VAL A 455 5.41 6.98 1.85
C VAL A 455 4.45 7.65 0.89
N ASP A 456 4.36 8.98 0.99
CA ASP A 456 3.56 9.80 0.11
C ASP A 456 4.40 10.35 -1.07
N SER A 457 3.83 10.29 -2.28
CA SER A 457 4.43 10.86 -3.48
C SER A 457 3.40 11.64 -4.29
N LEU A 458 3.84 12.70 -4.98
CA LEU A 458 2.97 13.48 -5.86
C LEU A 458 2.98 12.89 -7.27
N VAL A 459 1.81 12.81 -7.88
CA VAL A 459 1.66 12.37 -9.27
C VAL A 459 2.19 13.46 -10.19
N ASN A 460 2.94 13.06 -11.22
CA ASN A 460 3.34 13.94 -12.29
C ASN A 460 2.19 14.13 -13.31
N PRO A 461 1.62 15.35 -13.46
CA PRO A 461 0.55 15.58 -14.41
C PRO A 461 0.95 15.38 -15.87
N LEU A 462 2.25 15.43 -16.18
CA LEU A 462 2.78 15.22 -17.52
C LEU A 462 2.77 13.76 -17.96
N GLU A 463 2.42 12.82 -17.07
CA GLU A 463 2.22 11.41 -17.45
C GLU A 463 0.98 11.21 -18.32
N VAL A 464 -0.02 12.10 -18.24
CA VAL A 464 -1.21 12.02 -19.09
C VAL A 464 -0.88 12.54 -20.50
N PRO A 465 -0.89 11.69 -21.53
CA PRO A 465 -0.58 12.11 -22.89
C PRO A 465 -1.75 12.89 -23.49
N VAL A 466 -1.45 13.95 -24.24
CA VAL A 466 -2.44 14.85 -24.86
C VAL A 466 -2.22 15.12 -26.35
N ASN A 467 -1.15 14.53 -26.92
CA ASN A 467 -0.65 14.90 -28.24
C ASN A 467 -1.58 14.41 -29.35
N VAL A 468 -1.91 13.11 -29.36
CA VAL A 468 -2.68 12.48 -30.44
C VAL A 468 -4.11 13.02 -30.48
N ALA A 469 -4.75 13.14 -29.32
CA ALA A 469 -6.08 13.71 -29.17
C ALA A 469 -6.15 15.16 -29.66
N SER A 470 -5.13 15.96 -29.36
CA SER A 470 -5.04 17.35 -29.85
C SER A 470 -4.99 17.42 -31.38
N TYR A 471 -4.15 16.61 -32.03
CA TYR A 471 -4.09 16.56 -33.50
C TYR A 471 -5.42 16.15 -34.14
N ILE A 472 -6.06 15.10 -33.63
CA ILE A 472 -7.35 14.61 -34.15
C ILE A 472 -8.46 15.64 -33.92
N ARG A 473 -8.41 16.36 -32.80
CA ARG A 473 -9.33 17.48 -32.54
C ARG A 473 -9.11 18.65 -33.50
N TYR A 474 -7.86 19.03 -33.78
CA TYR A 474 -7.57 20.07 -34.78
C TYR A 474 -8.07 19.67 -36.18
N ALA A 475 -7.93 18.40 -36.55
CA ALA A 475 -8.54 17.87 -37.78
C ALA A 475 -10.07 18.01 -37.76
N CYS A 476 -10.74 17.64 -36.66
CA CYS A 476 -12.18 17.78 -36.51
C CYS A 476 -12.65 19.25 -36.57
N LEU A 477 -11.90 20.17 -35.95
CA LEU A 477 -12.12 21.62 -36.00
C LEU A 477 -12.05 22.13 -37.45
N TYR A 478 -11.02 21.72 -38.19
CA TYR A 478 -10.85 22.06 -39.60
C TYR A 478 -12.00 21.54 -40.46
N VAL A 479 -12.39 20.26 -40.31
CA VAL A 479 -13.52 19.70 -41.06
C VAL A 479 -14.82 20.45 -40.75
N THR A 480 -15.08 20.76 -39.48
CA THR A 480 -16.29 21.52 -39.10
C THR A 480 -16.26 22.95 -39.66
N SER A 481 -15.12 23.65 -39.58
CA SER A 481 -15.03 25.03 -40.07
C SER A 481 -15.21 25.10 -41.59
N ALA A 482 -14.65 24.14 -42.34
CA ALA A 482 -14.85 24.01 -43.79
C ALA A 482 -16.33 23.77 -44.15
N ILE A 483 -17.00 22.83 -43.47
CA ILE A 483 -18.43 22.54 -43.70
C ILE A 483 -19.29 23.76 -43.35
N ILE A 484 -19.02 24.46 -42.24
CA ILE A 484 -19.74 25.68 -41.86
C ILE A 484 -19.52 26.78 -42.91
N CYS A 485 -18.29 26.95 -43.41
CA CYS A 485 -17.99 27.94 -44.45
C CYS A 485 -18.79 27.67 -45.73
N VAL A 486 -18.82 26.41 -46.20
CA VAL A 486 -19.59 26.03 -47.39
C VAL A 486 -21.10 26.15 -47.16
N ALA A 487 -21.59 25.78 -45.96
CA ALA A 487 -22.99 25.98 -45.58
C ALA A 487 -23.38 27.47 -45.54
N PHE A 488 -22.46 28.34 -45.10
CA PHE A 488 -22.67 29.79 -45.09
C PHE A 488 -22.71 30.36 -46.52
N LEU A 489 -21.75 30.01 -47.37
CA LEU A 489 -21.68 30.45 -48.77
C LEU A 489 -22.91 29.99 -49.57
N SER A 490 -23.35 28.74 -49.38
CA SER A 490 -24.57 28.23 -50.02
C SER A 490 -25.84 28.90 -49.52
N THR A 491 -25.90 29.29 -48.24
CA THR A 491 -27.01 30.07 -47.68
C THR A 491 -27.05 31.48 -48.28
N LEU A 492 -25.90 32.15 -48.44
CA LEU A 492 -25.82 33.44 -49.14
C LEU A 492 -26.25 33.33 -50.61
N TYR A 493 -25.85 32.26 -51.30
CA TYR A 493 -26.27 31.98 -52.67
C TYR A 493 -27.78 31.77 -52.78
N LEU A 494 -28.40 31.07 -51.82
CA LEU A 494 -29.85 30.89 -51.76
C LEU A 494 -30.58 32.24 -51.58
N MET A 495 -30.06 33.10 -50.70
CA MET A 495 -30.61 34.45 -50.47
C MET A 495 -30.51 35.31 -51.73
N ALA A 496 -29.36 35.28 -52.42
CA ALA A 496 -29.14 36.03 -53.66
C ALA A 496 -30.11 35.61 -54.77
N ASN A 497 -30.43 34.32 -54.85
CA ASN A 497 -31.38 33.76 -55.82
C ASN A 497 -32.83 33.72 -55.34
N ARG A 498 -33.18 34.45 -54.25
CA ARG A 498 -34.55 34.56 -53.72
C ARG A 498 -35.23 33.21 -53.44
N GLY A 499 -34.46 32.16 -53.13
CA GLY A 499 -34.99 30.83 -52.84
C GLY A 499 -35.30 29.94 -54.05
N TYR A 500 -34.97 30.35 -55.29
CA TYR A 500 -35.16 29.52 -56.49
C TYR A 500 -34.06 28.44 -56.63
N VAL A 501 -34.02 27.49 -55.71
CA VAL A 501 -33.09 26.35 -55.73
C VAL A 501 -33.82 25.09 -55.27
N GLU A 502 -33.51 23.94 -55.89
CA GLU A 502 -34.03 22.66 -55.43
C GLU A 502 -33.50 22.32 -54.02
N GLY A 503 -34.42 22.21 -53.05
CA GLY A 503 -34.07 21.94 -51.66
C GLY A 503 -33.40 20.58 -51.42
N LEU A 504 -33.58 19.61 -52.31
CA LEU A 504 -32.93 18.30 -52.24
C LEU A 504 -31.41 18.40 -52.41
N ASN A 505 -30.92 19.32 -53.23
CA ASN A 505 -29.48 19.55 -53.41
C ASN A 505 -28.79 20.04 -52.12
N MET A 506 -29.56 20.62 -51.18
CA MET A 506 -29.03 21.01 -49.87
C MET A 506 -28.74 19.81 -48.96
N LEU A 507 -29.32 18.63 -49.21
CA LEU A 507 -29.00 17.41 -48.47
C LEU A 507 -27.65 16.81 -48.91
N GLU A 508 -27.27 17.02 -50.16
CA GLU A 508 -26.00 16.55 -50.71
C GLU A 508 -24.81 17.43 -50.35
N LEU A 509 -25.07 18.63 -49.83
CA LEU A 509 -24.03 19.62 -49.51
C LEU A 509 -22.96 19.06 -48.58
N ASN A 510 -23.32 18.26 -47.57
CA ASN A 510 -22.33 17.65 -46.68
C ASN A 510 -21.44 16.63 -47.39
N ARG A 511 -21.99 15.91 -48.36
CA ARG A 511 -21.27 14.89 -49.13
C ARG A 511 -20.31 15.54 -50.12
N VAL A 512 -20.76 16.56 -50.84
CA VAL A 512 -19.95 17.30 -51.83
C VAL A 512 -18.91 18.19 -51.14
N ALA A 513 -19.33 18.98 -50.14
CA ALA A 513 -18.41 19.83 -49.39
C ALA A 513 -17.35 19.01 -48.67
N GLY A 514 -17.74 17.91 -48.03
CA GLY A 514 -16.79 17.03 -47.34
C GLY A 514 -15.76 16.42 -48.29
N VAL A 515 -16.18 15.83 -49.41
CA VAL A 515 -15.23 15.14 -50.30
C VAL A 515 -14.31 16.11 -51.03
N VAL A 516 -14.83 17.24 -51.51
CA VAL A 516 -14.09 18.18 -52.37
C VAL A 516 -13.21 19.12 -51.56
N TRP A 517 -13.70 19.65 -50.44
CA TRP A 517 -13.00 20.70 -49.68
C TRP A 517 -12.19 20.18 -48.50
N VAL A 518 -12.52 19.01 -47.98
CA VAL A 518 -11.85 18.42 -46.81
C VAL A 518 -11.02 17.19 -47.20
N GLY A 519 -11.54 16.37 -48.11
CA GLY A 519 -10.87 15.16 -48.59
C GLY A 519 -11.22 13.91 -47.76
N HIS A 520 -11.06 12.74 -48.39
CA HIS A 520 -11.50 11.46 -47.83
C HIS A 520 -10.81 11.10 -46.50
N THR A 521 -9.52 11.39 -46.37
CA THR A 521 -8.72 11.02 -45.18
C THR A 521 -9.20 11.74 -43.92
N LEU A 522 -9.41 13.06 -43.98
CA LEU A 522 -9.86 13.84 -42.81
C LEU A 522 -11.32 13.55 -42.45
N LEU A 523 -12.17 13.24 -43.43
CA LEU A 523 -13.52 12.74 -43.17
C LEU A 523 -13.51 11.37 -42.49
N PHE A 524 -12.63 10.47 -42.90
CA PHE A 524 -12.44 9.17 -42.26
C PHE A 524 -11.98 9.34 -40.82
N VAL A 525 -10.97 10.19 -40.56
CA VAL A 525 -10.51 10.51 -39.20
C VAL A 525 -11.64 11.07 -38.33
N ARG A 526 -12.46 11.98 -38.87
CA ARG A 526 -13.63 12.51 -38.16
C ARG A 526 -14.66 11.41 -37.84
N GLY A 527 -14.94 10.51 -38.78
CA GLY A 527 -15.86 9.40 -38.59
C GLY A 527 -15.36 8.41 -37.53
N LEU A 528 -14.08 8.03 -37.62
CA LEU A 528 -13.41 7.16 -36.64
C LEU A 528 -13.44 7.80 -35.24
N ALA A 529 -13.21 9.11 -35.17
CA ALA A 529 -13.26 9.85 -33.93
C ALA A 529 -14.68 9.85 -33.31
N ALA A 530 -15.71 10.03 -34.12
CA ALA A 530 -17.09 9.93 -33.64
C ALA A 530 -17.40 8.52 -33.10
N ILE A 531 -17.06 7.46 -33.85
CA ILE A 531 -17.28 6.07 -33.42
C ILE A 531 -16.57 5.79 -32.09
N SER A 532 -15.33 6.24 -31.96
CA SER A 532 -14.54 6.00 -30.75
C SER A 532 -15.13 6.74 -29.54
N LEU A 533 -15.59 7.99 -29.71
CA LEU A 533 -16.31 8.72 -28.65
C LEU A 533 -17.61 8.05 -28.20
N LEU A 534 -18.32 7.37 -29.12
CA LEU A 534 -19.51 6.57 -28.81
C LEU A 534 -19.17 5.25 -28.13
N SER A 535 -17.95 4.74 -28.32
CA SER A 535 -17.48 3.47 -27.75
C SER A 535 -16.73 3.63 -26.42
N THR A 536 -16.35 4.85 -26.03
CA THR A 536 -15.63 5.12 -24.79
C THR A 536 -16.59 5.31 -23.61
N GLN A 537 -16.38 4.55 -22.55
CA GLN A 537 -16.96 4.85 -21.23
C GLN A 537 -16.08 5.86 -20.49
N VAL A 538 -16.70 6.73 -19.69
CA VAL A 538 -16.00 7.76 -18.93
C VAL A 538 -15.78 7.26 -17.50
N LEU A 539 -14.52 7.28 -17.05
CA LEU A 539 -14.19 7.07 -15.64
C LEU A 539 -14.38 8.38 -14.87
N THR A 540 -15.35 8.42 -13.96
CA THR A 540 -15.59 9.58 -13.09
C THR A 540 -15.66 9.17 -11.64
N LEU A 541 -14.94 9.90 -10.78
CA LEU A 541 -15.06 9.73 -9.34
C LEU A 541 -16.32 10.42 -8.81
N THR A 542 -17.13 9.66 -8.07
CA THR A 542 -18.35 10.16 -7.44
C THR A 542 -18.18 10.18 -5.92
N PRO A 543 -18.50 11.29 -5.23
CA PRO A 543 -18.50 11.30 -3.77
C PRO A 543 -19.64 10.42 -3.25
N VAL A 544 -19.33 9.57 -2.28
CA VAL A 544 -20.31 8.75 -1.56
C VAL A 544 -20.32 9.21 -0.11
N GLY A 545 -21.50 9.49 0.46
CA GLY A 545 -21.62 9.79 1.88
C GLY A 545 -21.39 11.25 2.31
N TYR A 546 -21.24 12.20 1.38
CA TYR A 546 -21.29 13.64 1.69
C TYR A 546 -22.46 14.28 0.95
N GLN A 547 -23.28 15.08 1.65
CA GLN A 547 -24.17 16.03 0.98
C GLN A 547 -23.29 16.99 0.18
N CYS A 548 -23.36 16.93 -1.15
CA CYS A 548 -22.92 18.04 -1.98
C CYS A 548 -23.76 19.25 -1.59
N ILE A 549 -23.25 20.09 -0.69
CA ILE A 549 -23.73 21.47 -0.60
C ILE A 549 -23.29 22.09 -1.93
N PRO A 550 -24.22 22.49 -2.81
CA PRO A 550 -23.84 23.17 -4.05
C PRO A 550 -23.07 24.44 -3.68
N PRO A 551 -22.03 24.80 -4.45
CA PRO A 551 -21.36 26.08 -4.23
C PRO A 551 -22.39 27.22 -4.34
N PRO A 552 -22.22 28.31 -3.55
CA PRO A 552 -23.13 29.45 -3.58
C PRO A 552 -23.22 30.12 -4.96
#